data_AF-A0A8C8GTW1-F1
#
_entry.id   AF-A0A8C8GTW1-F1
#
_cell.length_a   1.000
_cell.length_b   1.000
_cell.length_c   1.000
_cell.angle_alpha   90.00
_cell.angle_beta   90.00
_cell.angle_gamma   90.00
#
_symmetry.space_group_name_H-M   'P 1'
#
loop_
_entity.id
_entity.type
_entity.pdbx_description
1 polymer ?
#
loop_
_entity_poly.entity_id
_entity_poly.type
_entity_poly.pdbx_seq_one_letter_code
_entity_poly.pdbx_strand_id
1 'polypeptide(L)'
;MAKLTIKRLSPEEEFPDLSQHNNHMAKVLTQDMYTKLRDRATPNGFTIDGVIQTGIDNPGHPFIMTVGCVAGDEETYEVFKELLDPIIEDRHGGYKPTDKHKTDLNPDNLKGGDDLDPNYVISSRVRTGRSIRGFCLPPHCSRGERRGVEKMSVEALDSLSGDLKGKYYALKNMTDAEQQQLIDDHFLFDKPVSPLLLASGMARDWPDGRGIWHNDTKTFLVWVNEEDHLRVISMQKGGNMKEVFNRFCTGLTKIETLFKDKGTSFMWNEHLGYVLTCPSNLGTGLRAGVHVKIPNMSKHAKFEEVLKRLRLQKRGTGGVDTAAVGGTFDISNADRLGFSEVELVQMVVDGVKLLVEMEKKLEKGQSIDDLMPAQK
;
A
#
# COMPACT_ATOMS: atom_id res chain seq x y z
N MET A 1 -33.27 0.48 2.77
CA MET A 1 -32.28 -0.62 2.93
C MET A 1 -32.97 -1.91 2.54
N ALA A 2 -32.55 -2.56 1.45
CA ALA A 2 -33.01 -3.92 1.15
C ALA A 2 -32.39 -4.88 2.17
N LYS A 3 -33.22 -5.64 2.90
CA LYS A 3 -32.71 -6.70 3.79
C LYS A 3 -32.23 -7.84 2.90
N LEU A 4 -30.90 -8.01 2.77
CA LEU A 4 -30.34 -9.25 2.25
C LEU A 4 -30.87 -10.40 3.12
N THR A 5 -31.74 -11.24 2.57
CA THR A 5 -32.32 -12.37 3.33
C THR A 5 -31.46 -13.59 3.06
N ILE A 6 -30.22 -13.56 3.56
CA ILE A 6 -29.39 -14.77 3.64
C ILE A 6 -29.96 -15.60 4.79
N LYS A 7 -30.32 -16.86 4.53
CA LYS A 7 -30.70 -17.80 5.59
C LYS A 7 -29.44 -18.10 6.40
N ARG A 8 -29.26 -17.36 7.50
CA ARG A 8 -28.15 -17.54 8.44
C ARG A 8 -28.51 -18.57 9.51
N LEU A 9 -27.53 -19.36 9.94
CA LEU A 9 -27.61 -20.14 11.18
C LEU A 9 -27.48 -19.20 12.40
N SER A 10 -27.46 -19.75 13.62
CA SER A 10 -27.25 -18.93 14.82
C SER A 10 -25.91 -18.16 14.74
N PRO A 11 -25.77 -17.02 15.44
CA PRO A 11 -24.51 -16.29 15.47
C PRO A 11 -23.31 -17.13 15.93
N GLU A 12 -23.53 -18.07 16.84
CA GLU A 12 -22.51 -18.97 17.38
C GLU A 12 -22.12 -20.05 16.38
N GLU A 13 -23.09 -20.55 15.60
CA GLU A 13 -22.84 -21.56 14.56
C GLU A 13 -22.04 -20.99 13.37
N GLU A 14 -22.07 -19.68 13.16
CA GLU A 14 -21.41 -19.01 12.04
C GLU A 14 -20.18 -18.20 12.45
N PHE A 15 -19.91 -18.10 13.76
CA PHE A 15 -18.71 -17.44 14.23
C PHE A 15 -17.47 -18.25 13.82
N PRO A 16 -16.43 -17.62 13.25
CA PRO A 16 -15.26 -18.34 12.77
C PRO A 16 -14.43 -18.92 13.92
N ASP A 17 -13.89 -20.12 13.72
CA ASP A 17 -12.82 -20.64 14.58
C ASP A 17 -11.51 -19.91 14.25
N LEU A 18 -11.08 -19.08 15.19
CA LEU A 18 -9.87 -18.27 15.09
C LEU A 18 -8.76 -18.72 16.06
N SER A 19 -8.88 -19.93 16.62
CA SER A 19 -8.02 -20.41 17.72
C SER A 19 -6.53 -20.53 17.35
N GLN A 20 -6.19 -20.65 16.06
CA GLN A 20 -4.82 -20.76 15.56
C GLN A 20 -4.39 -19.56 14.72
N HIS A 21 -5.10 -18.44 14.84
CA HIS A 21 -4.91 -17.27 13.99
C HIS A 21 -4.07 -16.18 14.66
N ASN A 22 -3.22 -15.56 13.86
CA ASN A 22 -2.32 -14.48 14.22
C ASN A 22 -2.35 -13.41 13.13
N ASN A 23 -3.47 -12.68 13.08
CA ASN A 23 -3.66 -11.48 12.28
C ASN A 23 -4.45 -10.44 13.09
N HIS A 24 -4.44 -9.17 12.68
CA HIS A 24 -5.09 -8.10 13.47
C HIS A 24 -6.60 -8.32 13.64
N MET A 25 -7.30 -8.79 12.61
CA MET A 25 -8.73 -9.11 12.66
C MET A 25 -9.03 -10.15 13.74
N ALA A 26 -8.28 -11.26 13.76
CA ALA A 26 -8.48 -12.34 14.72
C ALA A 26 -8.21 -11.94 16.18
N LYS A 27 -7.36 -10.94 16.41
CA LYS A 27 -7.12 -10.38 17.75
C LYS A 27 -8.27 -9.51 18.27
N VAL A 28 -9.08 -8.96 17.36
CA VAL A 28 -10.11 -7.96 17.69
C VAL A 28 -11.51 -8.57 17.68
N LEU A 29 -11.81 -9.46 16.72
CA LEU A 29 -13.16 -10.00 16.54
C LEU A 29 -13.62 -10.82 17.75
N THR A 30 -14.81 -10.51 18.26
CA THR A 30 -15.47 -11.25 19.33
C THR A 30 -16.85 -11.76 18.89
N GLN A 31 -17.38 -12.78 19.58
CA GLN A 31 -18.73 -13.31 19.33
C GLN A 31 -19.79 -12.21 19.42
N ASP A 32 -19.69 -11.32 20.41
CA ASP A 32 -20.64 -10.23 20.61
C ASP A 32 -20.59 -9.22 19.45
N MET A 33 -19.38 -8.85 19.00
CA MET A 33 -19.20 -7.99 17.83
C MET A 33 -19.78 -8.64 16.57
N TYR A 34 -19.47 -9.92 16.33
CA TYR A 34 -19.99 -10.65 15.18
C TYR A 34 -21.51 -10.71 15.19
N THR A 35 -22.12 -11.06 16.33
CA THR A 35 -23.58 -11.09 16.52
C THR A 35 -24.23 -9.76 16.17
N LYS A 36 -23.63 -8.64 16.60
CA LYS A 36 -24.14 -7.29 16.35
C LYS A 36 -23.97 -6.81 14.89
N LEU A 37 -22.92 -7.28 14.22
CA LEU A 37 -22.52 -6.78 12.89
C LEU A 37 -22.98 -7.70 11.74
N ARG A 38 -23.24 -9.00 11.98
CA ARG A 38 -23.54 -9.99 10.92
C ARG A 38 -24.75 -9.69 10.06
N ASP A 39 -25.74 -9.00 10.61
CA ASP A 39 -26.96 -8.63 9.87
C ASP A 39 -26.84 -7.28 9.15
N ARG A 40 -25.68 -6.62 9.23
CA ARG A 40 -25.41 -5.37 8.51
C ARG A 40 -24.83 -5.64 7.13
N ALA A 41 -25.14 -4.73 6.23
CA ALA A 41 -24.51 -4.64 4.92
C ALA A 41 -24.32 -3.18 4.54
N THR A 42 -23.31 -2.91 3.73
CA THR A 42 -23.11 -1.61 3.08
C THR A 42 -24.21 -1.38 2.03
N PRO A 43 -24.36 -0.16 1.48
CA PRO A 43 -25.33 0.10 0.41
C PRO A 43 -25.18 -0.83 -0.80
N ASN A 44 -23.96 -1.31 -1.08
CA ASN A 44 -23.66 -2.25 -2.17
C ASN A 44 -23.73 -3.72 -1.75
N GLY A 45 -24.15 -4.02 -0.52
CA GLY A 45 -24.35 -5.38 -0.04
C GLY A 45 -23.08 -6.06 0.49
N PHE A 46 -22.00 -5.33 0.77
CA PHE A 46 -20.81 -5.91 1.40
C PHE A 46 -21.06 -6.17 2.89
N THR A 47 -20.71 -7.36 3.38
CA THR A 47 -21.04 -7.83 4.74
C THR A 47 -19.79 -8.01 5.59
N ILE A 48 -19.97 -8.22 6.91
CA ILE A 48 -18.83 -8.53 7.80
C ILE A 48 -18.09 -9.80 7.35
N ASP A 49 -18.80 -10.80 6.84
CA ASP A 49 -18.17 -12.04 6.36
C ASP A 49 -17.25 -11.75 5.17
N GLY A 50 -17.67 -10.86 4.26
CA GLY A 50 -16.80 -10.34 3.19
C GLY A 50 -15.60 -9.55 3.71
N VAL A 51 -15.76 -8.78 4.78
CA VAL A 51 -14.67 -8.04 5.44
C VAL A 51 -13.61 -8.98 5.99
N ILE A 52 -14.00 -10.06 6.67
CA ILE A 52 -13.08 -10.91 7.46
C ILE A 52 -12.60 -12.18 6.74
N GLN A 53 -13.19 -12.55 5.60
CA GLN A 53 -12.90 -13.84 4.92
C GLN A 53 -11.41 -14.09 4.73
N THR A 54 -10.67 -13.08 4.26
CA THR A 54 -9.23 -13.25 4.05
C THR A 54 -8.47 -13.55 5.33
N GLY A 55 -8.90 -13.05 6.49
CA GLY A 55 -8.27 -13.35 7.77
C GLY A 55 -8.65 -14.71 8.32
N ILE A 56 -9.84 -15.22 7.99
CA ILE A 56 -10.24 -16.59 8.33
C ILE A 56 -9.39 -17.60 7.54
N ASP A 57 -9.27 -17.39 6.23
CA ASP A 57 -8.57 -18.33 5.33
C ASP A 57 -7.05 -18.26 5.48
N ASN A 58 -6.53 -17.19 6.07
CA ASN A 58 -5.09 -16.97 6.27
C ASN A 58 -4.77 -16.77 7.76
N PRO A 59 -4.44 -17.85 8.50
CA PRO A 59 -4.17 -17.76 9.94
C PRO A 59 -2.91 -16.96 10.26
N GLY A 60 -2.03 -16.70 9.29
CA GLY A 60 -0.88 -15.82 9.46
C GLY A 60 -0.09 -15.73 8.15
N HIS A 61 1.04 -15.04 8.20
CA HIS A 61 1.95 -14.93 7.06
C HIS A 61 3.41 -15.13 7.50
N PRO A 62 4.24 -15.83 6.72
CA PRO A 62 5.61 -16.18 7.13
C PRO A 62 6.51 -14.99 7.46
N PHE A 63 6.24 -13.81 6.88
CA PHE A 63 7.16 -12.66 6.92
C PHE A 63 6.63 -11.44 7.67
N ILE A 64 5.32 -11.31 7.87
CA ILE A 64 4.69 -10.10 8.43
C ILE A 64 3.43 -10.43 9.24
N MET A 65 3.09 -9.56 10.20
CA MET A 65 1.75 -9.55 10.79
C MET A 65 0.76 -9.00 9.75
N THR A 66 -0.22 -9.82 9.35
CA THR A 66 -1.27 -9.41 8.39
C THR A 66 -2.44 -8.74 9.07
N VAL A 67 -3.17 -7.90 8.33
CA VAL A 67 -4.39 -7.26 8.85
C VAL A 67 -5.53 -8.28 9.01
N GLY A 68 -5.75 -9.14 8.01
CA GLY A 68 -6.81 -10.17 8.07
C GLY A 68 -8.21 -9.65 7.76
N CYS A 69 -8.35 -8.43 7.24
CA CYS A 69 -9.62 -7.93 6.71
C CYS A 69 -9.42 -6.92 5.58
N VAL A 70 -10.49 -6.70 4.82
CA VAL A 70 -10.53 -5.77 3.67
C VAL A 70 -11.83 -4.97 3.65
N ALA A 71 -11.80 -3.82 2.96
CA ALA A 71 -12.99 -3.06 2.62
C ALA A 71 -13.50 -3.39 1.21
N GLY A 72 -14.82 -3.49 1.07
CA GLY A 72 -15.47 -3.72 -0.22
C GLY A 72 -15.96 -2.44 -0.90
N ASP A 73 -16.12 -1.36 -0.14
CA ASP A 73 -16.51 -0.01 -0.58
C ASP A 73 -16.14 1.03 0.49
N GLU A 74 -16.40 2.32 0.23
CA GLU A 74 -16.06 3.42 1.14
C GLU A 74 -16.84 3.29 2.47
N GLU A 75 -18.10 2.89 2.40
CA GLU A 75 -19.02 2.74 3.54
C GLU A 75 -18.64 1.58 4.47
N THR A 76 -17.87 0.61 4.00
CA THR A 76 -17.35 -0.50 4.82
C THR A 76 -16.70 0.00 6.11
N TYR A 77 -15.90 1.07 6.01
CA TYR A 77 -15.20 1.64 7.17
C TYR A 77 -16.13 2.27 8.21
N GLU A 78 -17.33 2.72 7.83
CA GLU A 78 -18.31 3.27 8.77
C GLU A 78 -19.25 2.18 9.31
N VAL A 79 -19.76 1.31 8.43
CA VAL A 79 -20.74 0.26 8.79
C VAL A 79 -20.15 -0.74 9.79
N PHE A 80 -18.87 -1.06 9.63
CA PHE A 80 -18.13 -2.04 10.43
C PHE A 80 -17.04 -1.40 11.31
N LYS A 81 -17.14 -0.10 11.64
CA LYS A 81 -16.15 0.62 12.44
C LYS A 81 -15.86 0.00 13.81
N GLU A 82 -16.84 -0.64 14.44
CA GLU A 82 -16.65 -1.34 15.72
C GLU A 82 -15.59 -2.46 15.65
N LEU A 83 -15.41 -3.06 14.47
CA LEU A 83 -14.34 -4.01 14.18
C LEU A 83 -13.11 -3.31 13.60
N LEU A 84 -13.30 -2.38 12.67
CA LEU A 84 -12.20 -1.79 11.89
C LEU A 84 -11.38 -0.76 12.69
N ASP A 85 -12.00 0.00 13.59
CA ASP A 85 -11.31 1.02 14.38
C ASP A 85 -10.23 0.41 15.30
N PRO A 86 -10.50 -0.64 16.10
CA PRO A 86 -9.44 -1.26 16.92
C PRO A 86 -8.35 -1.94 16.07
N ILE A 87 -8.70 -2.47 14.88
CA ILE A 87 -7.73 -3.03 13.93
C ILE A 87 -6.81 -1.93 13.40
N ILE A 88 -7.37 -0.77 13.05
CA ILE A 88 -6.63 0.41 12.59
C ILE A 88 -5.72 0.93 13.71
N GLU A 89 -6.23 1.03 14.94
CA GLU A 89 -5.46 1.46 16.11
C GLU A 89 -4.26 0.53 16.36
N ASP A 90 -4.46 -0.79 16.38
CA ASP A 90 -3.38 -1.77 16.57
C ASP A 90 -2.38 -1.73 15.40
N ARG A 91 -2.87 -1.69 14.16
CA ARG A 91 -2.00 -1.70 12.97
C ARG A 91 -1.18 -0.43 12.82
N HIS A 92 -1.73 0.74 13.16
CA HIS A 92 -1.08 2.05 12.98
C HIS A 92 -0.54 2.63 14.29
N GLY A 93 -0.20 1.77 15.25
CA GLY A 93 0.60 2.17 16.41
C GLY A 93 -0.12 3.12 17.37
N GLY A 94 -1.42 2.91 17.57
CA GLY A 94 -2.23 3.68 18.52
C GLY A 94 -3.05 4.82 17.89
N TYR A 95 -3.24 4.82 16.56
CA TYR A 95 -4.08 5.81 15.87
C TYR A 95 -5.55 5.65 16.25
N LYS A 96 -6.08 6.60 17.04
CA LYS A 96 -7.38 6.51 17.69
C LYS A 96 -8.52 6.94 16.76
N PRO A 97 -9.77 6.49 17.01
CA PRO A 97 -10.95 6.94 16.26
C PRO A 97 -11.17 8.47 16.26
N THR A 98 -10.59 9.17 17.24
CA THR A 98 -10.65 10.63 17.38
C THR A 98 -9.52 11.37 16.68
N ASP A 99 -8.49 10.65 16.24
CA ASP A 99 -7.34 11.26 15.58
C ASP A 99 -7.69 11.67 14.15
N LYS A 100 -6.93 12.62 13.61
CA LYS A 100 -7.16 13.16 12.26
C LYS A 100 -5.93 12.98 11.42
N HIS A 101 -6.15 12.62 10.16
CA HIS A 101 -5.09 12.42 9.20
C HIS A 101 -4.68 13.76 8.60
N LYS A 102 -3.40 13.90 8.28
CA LYS A 102 -2.84 15.08 7.63
C LYS A 102 -2.24 14.65 6.30
N THR A 103 -2.59 15.36 5.24
CA THR A 103 -2.04 15.17 3.89
C THR A 103 -1.12 16.34 3.58
N ASP A 104 0.08 16.06 3.09
CA ASP A 104 1.03 17.06 2.61
C ASP A 104 1.76 16.53 1.39
N LEU A 105 1.25 16.88 0.20
CA LEU A 105 1.84 16.57 -1.09
C LEU A 105 2.66 17.75 -1.65
N ASN A 106 3.17 18.65 -0.79
CA ASN A 106 4.09 19.70 -1.23
C ASN A 106 5.55 19.22 -1.15
N PRO A 107 6.21 18.89 -2.29
CA PRO A 107 7.57 18.38 -2.29
C PRO A 107 8.62 19.40 -1.80
N ASP A 108 8.29 20.69 -1.79
CA ASP A 108 9.19 21.75 -1.30
C ASP A 108 9.45 21.65 0.20
N ASN A 109 8.53 21.01 0.94
CA ASN A 109 8.68 20.77 2.38
C ASN A 109 9.70 19.65 2.70
N LEU A 110 10.14 18.87 1.71
CA LEU A 110 11.17 17.84 1.89
C LEU A 110 12.58 18.46 1.98
N LYS A 111 13.29 18.14 3.07
CA LYS A 111 14.66 18.62 3.33
C LYS A 111 15.69 17.57 2.91
N GLY A 112 16.53 17.92 1.93
CA GLY A 112 17.54 17.03 1.35
C GLY A 112 16.91 15.86 0.59
N GLY A 113 17.60 14.72 0.55
CA GLY A 113 17.13 13.50 -0.12
C GLY A 113 17.43 13.47 -1.62
N ASP A 114 18.10 14.49 -2.13
CA ASP A 114 18.66 14.61 -3.47
C ASP A 114 20.04 13.95 -3.61
N ASP A 115 20.61 13.49 -2.50
CA ASP A 115 22.02 13.11 -2.34
C ASP A 115 22.24 11.76 -1.62
N LEU A 116 21.24 10.86 -1.57
CA LEU A 116 21.47 9.54 -0.97
C LEU A 116 22.58 8.82 -1.74
N ASP A 117 23.58 8.29 -1.02
CA ASP A 117 24.83 7.81 -1.63
C ASP A 117 24.57 6.70 -2.67
N PRO A 118 24.82 6.95 -3.97
CA PRO A 118 24.50 6.01 -5.04
C PRO A 118 25.38 4.76 -5.06
N ASN A 119 26.47 4.72 -4.28
CA ASN A 119 27.26 3.49 -4.10
C ASN A 119 26.49 2.44 -3.28
N TYR A 120 25.59 2.90 -2.41
CA TYR A 120 24.76 2.05 -1.56
C TYR A 120 23.32 1.99 -2.07
N VAL A 121 22.74 3.14 -2.42
CA VAL A 121 21.35 3.25 -2.90
C VAL A 121 21.27 3.00 -4.40
N ILE A 122 20.73 1.84 -4.77
CA ILE A 122 20.60 1.37 -6.16
C ILE A 122 19.43 2.05 -6.86
N SER A 123 18.33 2.27 -6.16
CA SER A 123 17.13 2.90 -6.69
C SER A 123 16.26 3.48 -5.59
N SER A 124 15.53 4.54 -5.91
CA SER A 124 14.56 5.21 -5.06
C SER A 124 13.16 5.07 -5.66
N ARG A 125 12.14 4.85 -4.82
CA ARG A 125 10.75 4.68 -5.23
C ARG A 125 9.79 5.24 -4.19
N VAL A 126 8.74 5.93 -4.66
CA VAL A 126 7.58 6.33 -3.87
C VAL A 126 6.33 5.76 -4.53
N ARG A 127 5.47 5.10 -3.75
CA ARG A 127 4.19 4.56 -4.26
C ARG A 127 3.04 4.87 -3.31
N THR A 128 1.83 4.99 -3.84
CA THR A 128 0.59 5.01 -3.06
C THR A 128 -0.55 4.32 -3.80
N GLY A 129 -1.70 4.15 -3.15
CA GLY A 129 -2.95 3.80 -3.79
C GLY A 129 -3.95 4.98 -3.83
N ARG A 130 -4.89 4.95 -4.76
CA ARG A 130 -6.08 5.81 -4.76
C ARG A 130 -7.31 5.01 -5.17
N SER A 131 -8.43 5.26 -4.50
CA SER A 131 -9.74 4.70 -4.84
C SER A 131 -10.64 5.79 -5.40
N ILE A 132 -11.25 5.57 -6.55
CA ILE A 132 -12.26 6.46 -7.13
C ILE A 132 -13.59 6.32 -6.37
N ARG A 133 -14.12 7.43 -5.84
CA ARG A 133 -15.39 7.47 -5.10
C ARG A 133 -16.57 7.03 -5.97
N GLY A 134 -17.51 6.30 -5.38
CA GLY A 134 -18.72 5.80 -6.03
C GLY A 134 -18.58 4.46 -6.75
N PHE A 135 -17.40 3.82 -6.69
CA PHE A 135 -17.17 2.47 -7.17
C PHE A 135 -16.81 1.56 -5.99
N CYS A 136 -17.32 0.33 -5.95
CA CYS A 136 -16.86 -0.68 -5.00
C CYS A 136 -15.36 -0.97 -5.20
N LEU A 137 -14.67 -1.28 -4.11
CA LEU A 137 -13.25 -1.67 -4.11
C LEU A 137 -13.05 -3.08 -4.71
N PRO A 138 -11.81 -3.46 -5.09
CA PRO A 138 -11.52 -4.73 -5.77
C PRO A 138 -12.11 -6.01 -5.16
N PRO A 139 -12.24 -6.17 -3.82
CA PRO A 139 -12.88 -7.36 -3.23
C PRO A 139 -14.31 -7.55 -3.73
N HIS A 140 -15.06 -6.45 -3.94
CA HIS A 140 -16.50 -6.48 -4.18
C HIS A 140 -16.92 -5.99 -5.58
N CYS A 141 -16.07 -5.25 -6.28
CA CYS A 141 -16.44 -4.64 -7.55
C CYS A 141 -16.92 -5.66 -8.60
N SER A 142 -17.97 -5.28 -9.31
CA SER A 142 -18.46 -6.00 -10.48
C SER A 142 -17.53 -5.81 -11.68
N ARG A 143 -17.65 -6.66 -12.72
CA ARG A 143 -16.96 -6.44 -14.00
C ARG A 143 -17.27 -5.05 -14.59
N GLY A 144 -18.52 -4.59 -14.45
CA GLY A 144 -18.95 -3.28 -14.96
C GLY A 144 -18.26 -2.12 -14.25
N GLU A 145 -18.24 -2.13 -12.91
CA GLU A 145 -17.54 -1.12 -12.12
C GLU A 145 -16.04 -1.10 -12.40
N ARG A 146 -15.41 -2.28 -12.46
CA ARG A 146 -13.98 -2.41 -12.76
C ARG A 146 -13.61 -1.80 -14.11
N ARG A 147 -14.41 -2.07 -15.16
CA ARG A 147 -14.25 -1.45 -16.49
C ARG A 147 -14.53 0.06 -16.47
N GLY A 148 -15.45 0.52 -15.63
CA GLY A 148 -15.71 1.94 -15.40
C GLY A 148 -14.48 2.65 -14.82
N VAL A 149 -13.87 2.07 -13.78
CA VAL A 149 -12.60 2.51 -13.20
C VAL A 149 -11.48 2.51 -14.23
N GLU A 150 -11.35 1.43 -15.02
CA GLU A 150 -10.34 1.33 -16.10
C GLU A 150 -10.49 2.48 -17.09
N LYS A 151 -11.69 2.62 -17.68
CA LYS A 151 -11.98 3.65 -18.69
C LYS A 151 -11.66 5.05 -18.17
N MET A 152 -12.15 5.40 -16.99
CA MET A 152 -11.95 6.74 -16.43
C MET A 152 -10.48 7.03 -16.12
N SER A 153 -9.78 6.02 -15.59
CA SER A 153 -8.34 6.09 -15.32
C SER A 153 -7.55 6.30 -16.61
N VAL A 154 -7.80 5.51 -17.64
CA VAL A 154 -7.09 5.60 -18.93
C VAL A 154 -7.29 6.98 -19.55
N GLU A 155 -8.52 7.47 -19.63
CA GLU A 155 -8.77 8.79 -20.21
C GLU A 155 -8.09 9.94 -19.42
N ALA A 156 -7.96 9.83 -18.09
CA ALA A 156 -7.22 10.80 -17.29
C ALA A 156 -5.71 10.69 -17.55
N LEU A 157 -5.17 9.47 -17.57
CA LEU A 157 -3.75 9.21 -17.78
C LEU A 157 -3.29 9.59 -19.21
N ASP A 158 -4.14 9.40 -20.21
CA ASP A 158 -3.88 9.81 -21.61
C ASP A 158 -3.86 11.34 -21.78
N SER A 159 -4.43 12.08 -20.83
CA SER A 159 -4.40 13.55 -20.80
C SER A 159 -3.11 14.10 -20.18
N LEU A 160 -2.26 13.24 -19.59
CA LEU A 160 -0.97 13.66 -19.05
C LEU A 160 0.00 14.03 -20.19
N SER A 161 0.76 15.10 -19.96
CA SER A 161 1.66 15.70 -20.95
C SER A 161 3.02 16.05 -20.36
N GLY A 162 3.96 16.48 -21.21
CA GLY A 162 5.35 16.75 -20.83
C GLY A 162 6.05 15.47 -20.34
N ASP A 163 6.81 15.57 -19.24
CA ASP A 163 7.54 14.44 -18.66
C ASP A 163 6.63 13.32 -18.10
N LEU A 164 5.32 13.59 -18.02
CA LEU A 164 4.30 12.61 -17.61
C LEU A 164 3.52 12.06 -18.80
N LYS A 165 3.86 12.41 -20.05
CA LYS A 165 3.24 11.77 -21.22
C LYS A 165 3.59 10.28 -21.21
N GLY A 166 2.60 9.44 -21.49
CA GLY A 166 2.77 7.99 -21.43
C GLY A 166 1.75 7.23 -22.24
N LYS A 167 1.74 5.91 -22.02
CA LYS A 167 0.85 4.96 -22.72
C LYS A 167 0.29 3.93 -21.75
N TYR A 168 -0.98 3.57 -21.95
CA TYR A 168 -1.63 2.45 -21.27
C TYR A 168 -1.45 1.13 -22.03
N TYR A 169 -1.23 0.06 -21.27
CA TYR A 169 -1.12 -1.31 -21.73
C TYR A 169 -2.11 -2.17 -20.95
N ALA A 170 -3.23 -2.49 -21.60
CA ALA A 170 -4.23 -3.40 -21.04
C ALA A 170 -3.66 -4.83 -21.01
N LEU A 171 -3.76 -5.52 -19.86
CA LEU A 171 -3.19 -6.86 -19.71
C LEU A 171 -3.79 -7.87 -20.71
N LYS A 172 -5.09 -7.75 -21.00
CA LYS A 172 -5.81 -8.65 -21.93
C LYS A 172 -5.26 -8.65 -23.37
N ASN A 173 -4.58 -7.58 -23.78
CA ASN A 173 -4.09 -7.39 -25.14
C ASN A 173 -2.55 -7.22 -25.18
N MET A 174 -1.88 -7.47 -24.06
CA MET A 174 -0.43 -7.33 -23.95
C MET A 174 0.24 -8.46 -24.71
N THR A 175 1.19 -8.12 -25.58
CA THR A 175 2.01 -9.13 -26.28
C THR A 175 3.04 -9.75 -25.34
N ASP A 176 3.50 -10.97 -25.61
CA ASP A 176 4.54 -11.62 -24.81
C ASP A 176 5.82 -10.76 -24.70
N ALA A 177 6.16 -10.02 -25.77
CA ALA A 177 7.31 -9.11 -25.78
C ALA A 177 7.10 -7.89 -24.88
N GLU A 178 5.93 -7.26 -24.90
CA GLU A 178 5.58 -6.16 -23.98
C GLU A 178 5.55 -6.66 -22.54
N GLN A 179 4.98 -7.83 -22.30
CA GLN A 179 4.91 -8.45 -20.99
C GLN A 179 6.32 -8.71 -20.43
N GLN A 180 7.18 -9.38 -21.19
CA GLN A 180 8.55 -9.67 -20.78
C GLN A 180 9.34 -8.39 -20.51
N GLN A 181 9.19 -7.38 -21.37
CA GLN A 181 9.86 -6.08 -21.17
C GLN A 181 9.44 -5.42 -19.85
N LEU A 182 8.14 -5.43 -19.52
CA LEU A 182 7.63 -4.86 -18.27
C LEU A 182 8.03 -5.67 -17.04
N ILE A 183 8.21 -6.99 -17.17
CA ILE A 183 8.78 -7.85 -16.12
C ILE A 183 10.25 -7.49 -15.88
N ASP A 184 11.04 -7.40 -16.95
CA ASP A 184 12.48 -7.09 -16.89
C ASP A 184 12.74 -5.70 -16.30
N ASP A 185 11.84 -4.74 -16.57
CA ASP A 185 11.89 -3.40 -16.00
C ASP A 185 11.41 -3.33 -14.53
N HIS A 186 10.90 -4.44 -13.98
CA HIS A 186 10.22 -4.52 -12.67
C HIS A 186 8.98 -3.62 -12.55
N PHE A 187 8.24 -3.46 -13.65
CA PHE A 187 7.06 -2.61 -13.74
C PHE A 187 5.75 -3.38 -13.70
N LEU A 188 5.72 -4.57 -14.27
CA LEU A 188 4.51 -5.36 -14.33
C LEU A 188 4.13 -5.91 -12.95
N PHE A 189 2.83 -6.01 -12.72
CA PHE A 189 2.27 -6.83 -11.65
C PHE A 189 1.72 -8.12 -12.27
N ASP A 190 2.03 -9.25 -11.65
CA ASP A 190 1.55 -10.54 -12.11
C ASP A 190 0.11 -10.81 -11.65
N LYS A 191 -0.48 -11.89 -12.20
CA LYS A 191 -1.73 -12.41 -11.67
C LYS A 191 -1.57 -12.60 -10.15
N PRO A 192 -2.50 -12.10 -9.33
CA PRO A 192 -2.42 -12.28 -7.88
C PRO A 192 -2.29 -13.76 -7.52
N VAL A 193 -1.13 -14.13 -6.96
CA VAL A 193 -0.87 -15.45 -6.39
C VAL A 193 -0.89 -15.43 -4.86
N SER A 194 -0.88 -14.24 -4.27
CA SER A 194 -0.96 -14.06 -2.82
C SER A 194 -2.28 -14.63 -2.31
N PRO A 195 -2.25 -15.54 -1.33
CA PRO A 195 -3.47 -16.11 -0.77
C PRO A 195 -4.35 -15.05 -0.07
N LEU A 196 -3.77 -13.93 0.37
CA LEU A 196 -4.49 -12.79 0.91
C LEU A 196 -5.37 -12.09 -0.15
N LEU A 197 -4.87 -11.95 -1.38
CA LEU A 197 -5.62 -11.34 -2.49
C LEU A 197 -6.64 -12.31 -3.09
N LEU A 198 -6.33 -13.60 -3.09
CA LEU A 198 -7.23 -14.63 -3.59
C LEU A 198 -8.43 -14.82 -2.65
N ALA A 199 -8.19 -14.93 -1.34
CA ALA A 199 -9.24 -15.14 -0.34
C ALA A 199 -10.18 -13.93 -0.17
N SER A 200 -9.72 -12.72 -0.49
CA SER A 200 -10.56 -11.52 -0.52
C SER A 200 -11.34 -11.33 -1.83
N GLY A 201 -11.21 -12.24 -2.80
CA GLY A 201 -11.93 -12.19 -4.07
C GLY A 201 -11.41 -11.14 -5.06
N MET A 202 -10.22 -10.56 -4.83
CA MET A 202 -9.69 -9.46 -5.66
C MET A 202 -9.20 -9.94 -7.04
N ALA A 203 -8.93 -11.24 -7.20
CA ALA A 203 -8.48 -11.84 -8.45
C ALA A 203 -9.61 -12.23 -9.43
N ARG A 204 -10.87 -11.95 -9.10
CA ARG A 204 -12.03 -12.27 -9.97
C ARG A 204 -11.87 -11.66 -11.36
N ASP A 205 -12.28 -12.44 -12.36
CA ASP A 205 -12.32 -12.09 -13.79
C ASP A 205 -10.97 -11.69 -14.41
N TRP A 206 -9.83 -12.04 -13.81
CA TRP A 206 -8.52 -11.70 -14.36
C TRP A 206 -8.34 -12.20 -15.82
N PRO A 207 -7.80 -11.38 -16.75
CA PRO A 207 -7.23 -10.03 -16.59
C PRO A 207 -8.19 -8.87 -16.93
N ASP A 208 -9.51 -9.08 -16.92
CA ASP A 208 -10.51 -8.06 -17.31
C ASP A 208 -10.41 -6.79 -16.48
N GLY A 209 -10.33 -5.63 -17.15
CA GLY A 209 -10.25 -4.30 -16.53
C GLY A 209 -8.90 -3.96 -15.91
N ARG A 210 -7.83 -4.76 -16.13
CA ARG A 210 -6.51 -4.55 -15.55
C ARG A 210 -5.50 -4.11 -16.60
N GLY A 211 -4.56 -3.27 -16.16
CA GLY A 211 -3.45 -2.85 -17.00
C GLY A 211 -2.49 -1.94 -16.27
N ILE A 212 -1.46 -1.55 -17.00
CA ILE A 212 -0.41 -0.66 -16.53
C ILE A 212 -0.29 0.52 -17.49
N TRP A 213 -0.23 1.71 -16.92
CA TRP A 213 0.21 2.90 -17.62
C TRP A 213 1.62 3.26 -17.15
N HIS A 214 2.46 3.75 -18.04
CA HIS A 214 3.71 4.40 -17.64
C HIS A 214 4.07 5.54 -18.59
N ASN A 215 4.82 6.52 -18.08
CA ASN A 215 5.37 7.58 -18.91
C ASN A 215 6.47 7.07 -19.84
N ASP A 216 6.78 7.85 -20.88
CA ASP A 216 7.77 7.48 -21.91
C ASP A 216 9.17 7.22 -21.32
N THR A 217 9.52 7.94 -20.24
CA THR A 217 10.82 7.82 -19.55
C THR A 217 10.85 6.75 -18.45
N LYS A 218 9.76 5.98 -18.28
CA LYS A 218 9.72 4.83 -17.35
C LYS A 218 10.01 5.20 -15.89
N THR A 219 9.61 6.40 -15.46
CA THR A 219 9.87 6.98 -14.14
C THR A 219 8.61 7.30 -13.34
N PHE A 220 7.44 7.22 -13.98
CA PHE A 220 6.13 7.37 -13.37
C PHE A 220 5.17 6.32 -13.96
N LEU A 221 4.55 5.51 -13.09
CA LEU A 221 3.75 4.35 -13.45
C LEU A 221 2.44 4.34 -12.66
N VAL A 222 1.39 3.81 -13.29
CA VAL A 222 0.10 3.60 -12.65
C VAL A 222 -0.41 2.20 -12.96
N TRP A 223 -0.59 1.39 -11.94
CA TRP A 223 -1.32 0.12 -12.07
C TRP A 223 -2.81 0.38 -11.88
N VAL A 224 -3.62 -0.24 -12.72
CA VAL A 224 -5.08 -0.07 -12.74
C VAL A 224 -5.74 -1.40 -12.36
N ASN A 225 -6.58 -1.38 -11.32
CA ASN A 225 -7.41 -2.50 -10.83
C ASN A 225 -6.65 -3.76 -10.36
N GLU A 226 -5.49 -3.57 -9.74
CA GLU A 226 -4.76 -4.65 -9.05
C GLU A 226 -5.27 -4.80 -7.61
N GLU A 227 -4.53 -4.34 -6.59
CA GLU A 227 -4.94 -4.38 -5.18
C GLU A 227 -5.88 -3.23 -4.80
N ASP A 228 -5.82 -2.12 -5.54
CA ASP A 228 -6.67 -0.94 -5.41
C ASP A 228 -7.07 -0.46 -6.81
N HIS A 229 -7.98 0.52 -6.92
CA HIS A 229 -8.35 1.10 -8.23
C HIS A 229 -7.12 1.62 -8.96
N LEU A 230 -6.26 2.38 -8.28
CA LEU A 230 -5.00 2.89 -8.79
C LEU A 230 -3.87 2.59 -7.81
N ARG A 231 -2.72 2.12 -8.29
CA ARG A 231 -1.42 2.22 -7.60
C ARG A 231 -0.53 3.16 -8.38
N VAL A 232 -0.24 4.32 -7.81
CA VAL A 232 0.60 5.35 -8.46
C VAL A 232 2.02 5.27 -7.92
N ILE A 233 3.00 5.23 -8.81
CA ILE A 233 4.39 4.93 -8.51
C ILE A 233 5.29 5.94 -9.22
N SER A 234 6.21 6.55 -8.49
CA SER A 234 7.37 7.25 -9.05
C SER A 234 8.63 6.50 -8.65
N MET A 235 9.56 6.31 -9.58
CA MET A 235 10.83 5.65 -9.31
C MET A 235 11.95 6.08 -10.25
N GLN A 236 13.20 5.90 -9.82
CA GLN A 236 14.39 6.00 -10.67
C GLN A 236 15.57 5.23 -10.05
N LYS A 237 16.62 5.02 -10.85
CA LYS A 237 17.92 4.52 -10.36
C LYS A 237 18.63 5.60 -9.53
N GLY A 238 19.47 5.17 -8.60
CA GLY A 238 20.23 6.05 -7.71
C GLY A 238 19.41 6.64 -6.56
N GLY A 239 20.03 7.61 -5.88
CA GLY A 239 19.60 8.11 -4.57
C GLY A 239 18.84 9.43 -4.53
N ASN A 240 18.40 9.98 -5.67
CA ASN A 240 17.66 11.24 -5.69
C ASN A 240 16.17 11.03 -5.35
N MET A 241 15.88 10.75 -4.08
CA MET A 241 14.52 10.59 -3.54
C MET A 241 13.71 11.88 -3.68
N LYS A 242 14.34 13.06 -3.59
CA LYS A 242 13.65 14.35 -3.72
C LYS A 242 13.03 14.52 -5.11
N GLU A 243 13.77 14.19 -6.16
CA GLU A 243 13.25 14.21 -7.53
C GLU A 243 12.12 13.18 -7.74
N VAL A 244 12.30 11.96 -7.22
CA VAL A 244 11.25 10.92 -7.24
C VAL A 244 9.97 11.43 -6.59
N PHE A 245 10.09 12.05 -5.41
CA PHE A 245 8.95 12.57 -4.66
C PHE A 245 8.31 13.78 -5.33
N ASN A 246 9.09 14.69 -5.91
CA ASN A 246 8.56 15.82 -6.68
C ASN A 246 7.72 15.36 -7.87
N ARG A 247 8.23 14.39 -8.64
CA ARG A 247 7.48 13.78 -9.76
C ARG A 247 6.23 13.06 -9.26
N PHE A 248 6.32 12.36 -8.13
CA PHE A 248 5.19 11.69 -7.49
C PHE A 248 4.08 12.68 -7.16
N CYS A 249 4.38 13.75 -6.40
CA CYS A 249 3.40 14.76 -6.00
C CYS A 249 2.79 15.48 -7.20
N THR A 250 3.62 15.87 -8.19
CA THR A 250 3.16 16.54 -9.40
C THR A 250 2.20 15.66 -10.20
N GLY A 251 2.56 14.39 -10.40
CA GLY A 251 1.72 13.43 -11.12
C GLY A 251 0.41 13.14 -10.39
N LEU A 252 0.46 12.93 -9.08
CA LEU A 252 -0.74 12.68 -8.26
C LEU A 252 -1.72 13.85 -8.31
N THR A 253 -1.22 15.08 -8.12
CA THR A 253 -2.05 16.29 -8.14
C THR A 253 -2.71 16.47 -9.51
N LYS A 254 -1.96 16.26 -10.61
CA LYS A 254 -2.53 16.33 -11.97
C LYS A 254 -3.61 15.28 -12.20
N ILE A 255 -3.37 14.03 -11.79
CA ILE A 255 -4.36 12.95 -11.90
C ILE A 255 -5.61 13.32 -11.10
N GLU A 256 -5.45 13.79 -9.86
CA GLU A 256 -6.58 14.19 -9.00
C GLU A 256 -7.40 15.34 -9.61
N THR A 257 -6.74 16.37 -10.17
CA THR A 257 -7.41 17.46 -10.90
C THR A 257 -8.22 16.91 -12.07
N LEU A 258 -7.66 16.02 -12.88
CA LEU A 258 -8.35 15.44 -14.04
C LEU A 258 -9.58 14.60 -13.63
N PHE A 259 -9.52 13.90 -12.49
CA PHE A 259 -10.70 13.21 -11.94
C PHE A 259 -11.78 14.21 -11.46
N LYS A 260 -11.36 15.31 -10.80
CA LYS A 260 -12.27 16.38 -10.37
C LYS A 260 -12.98 17.07 -11.54
N ASP A 261 -12.25 17.35 -12.62
CA ASP A 261 -12.81 17.96 -13.83
C ASP A 261 -13.88 17.07 -14.51
N LYS A 262 -13.82 15.76 -14.27
CA LYS A 262 -14.82 14.78 -14.72
C LYS A 262 -15.95 14.55 -13.72
N GLY A 263 -16.02 15.33 -12.63
CA GLY A 263 -17.09 15.26 -11.64
C GLY A 263 -16.97 14.10 -10.65
N THR A 264 -15.78 13.52 -10.48
CA THR A 264 -15.52 12.52 -9.43
C THR A 264 -14.37 12.95 -8.52
N SER A 265 -14.14 12.20 -7.45
CA SER A 265 -13.06 12.44 -6.49
C SER A 265 -12.47 11.12 -6.01
N PHE A 266 -11.31 11.20 -5.35
CA PHE A 266 -10.83 10.05 -4.60
C PHE A 266 -11.64 9.87 -3.30
N MET A 267 -11.81 8.62 -2.87
CA MET A 267 -12.33 8.30 -1.55
C MET A 267 -11.36 8.84 -0.51
N TRP A 268 -11.83 9.81 0.29
CA TRP A 268 -11.05 10.49 1.30
C TRP A 268 -11.97 11.05 2.39
N ASN A 269 -11.55 10.94 3.65
CA ASN A 269 -12.16 11.65 4.77
C ASN A 269 -11.09 12.13 5.77
N GLU A 270 -11.46 13.03 6.67
CA GLU A 270 -10.52 13.68 7.60
C GLU A 270 -9.87 12.70 8.59
N HIS A 271 -10.58 11.62 8.96
CA HIS A 271 -10.10 10.65 9.93
C HIS A 271 -9.15 9.63 9.30
N LEU A 272 -9.53 9.01 8.18
CA LEU A 272 -8.79 7.92 7.55
C LEU A 272 -7.86 8.37 6.43
N GLY A 273 -7.90 9.65 6.03
CA GLY A 273 -7.21 10.10 4.83
C GLY A 273 -7.77 9.43 3.58
N TYR A 274 -6.88 9.02 2.66
CA TYR A 274 -7.29 8.29 1.46
C TYR A 274 -7.69 6.85 1.82
N VAL A 275 -8.86 6.45 1.35
CA VAL A 275 -9.46 5.13 1.62
C VAL A 275 -8.99 4.13 0.57
N LEU A 276 -8.45 3.00 1.04
CA LEU A 276 -7.97 1.88 0.23
C LEU A 276 -8.52 0.56 0.75
N THR A 277 -8.31 -0.50 -0.01
CA THR A 277 -8.86 -1.84 0.26
C THR A 277 -8.40 -2.42 1.58
N CYS A 278 -7.09 -2.38 1.84
CA CYS A 278 -6.51 -2.92 3.07
C CYS A 278 -6.36 -1.81 4.12
N PRO A 279 -6.80 -2.02 5.38
CA PRO A 279 -6.62 -1.04 6.46
C PRO A 279 -5.16 -0.62 6.68
N SER A 280 -4.18 -1.47 6.34
CA SER A 280 -2.76 -1.09 6.44
C SER A 280 -2.35 0.02 5.48
N ASN A 281 -3.13 0.31 4.45
CA ASN A 281 -2.82 1.28 3.40
C ASN A 281 -3.64 2.58 3.55
N LEU A 282 -4.37 2.78 4.64
CA LEU A 282 -5.07 4.04 4.91
C LEU A 282 -4.12 5.24 5.09
N GLY A 283 -4.69 6.43 5.18
CA GLY A 283 -3.98 7.68 5.36
C GLY A 283 -3.37 8.15 4.06
N THR A 284 -2.04 8.15 4.01
CA THR A 284 -1.30 8.49 2.79
C THR A 284 -1.33 7.37 1.76
N GLY A 285 -1.51 6.12 2.21
CA GLY A 285 -1.20 4.90 1.45
C GLY A 285 0.25 4.80 0.99
N LEU A 286 1.13 5.68 1.49
CA LEU A 286 2.44 5.94 0.92
C LEU A 286 3.48 4.94 1.42
N ARG A 287 4.20 4.34 0.48
CA ARG A 287 5.43 3.60 0.75
C ARG A 287 6.56 4.22 -0.06
N ALA A 288 7.37 5.03 0.61
CA ALA A 288 8.64 5.52 0.10
C ALA A 288 9.75 4.56 0.53
N GLY A 289 10.65 4.23 -0.37
CA GLY A 289 11.73 3.30 -0.07
C GLY A 289 12.84 3.29 -1.09
N VAL A 290 13.89 2.57 -0.71
CA VAL A 290 15.11 2.41 -1.50
C VAL A 290 15.48 0.93 -1.58
N HIS A 291 16.11 0.56 -2.70
CA HIS A 291 16.99 -0.62 -2.70
C HIS A 291 18.37 -0.16 -2.25
N VAL A 292 18.83 -0.65 -1.10
CA VAL A 292 20.10 -0.24 -0.49
C VAL A 292 20.96 -1.45 -0.16
N LYS A 293 22.25 -1.38 -0.49
CA LYS A 293 23.26 -2.39 -0.16
C LYS A 293 23.83 -2.10 1.22
N ILE A 294 23.58 -2.98 2.18
CA ILE A 294 24.06 -2.85 3.56
C ILE A 294 24.51 -4.21 4.13
N PRO A 295 25.50 -4.88 3.50
CA PRO A 295 25.88 -6.26 3.81
C PRO A 295 26.42 -6.45 5.25
N ASN A 296 27.00 -5.42 5.87
CA ASN A 296 27.48 -5.49 7.24
C ASN A 296 26.38 -5.15 8.24
N MET A 297 25.66 -4.04 8.04
CA MET A 297 24.59 -3.61 8.92
C MET A 297 23.46 -4.65 8.98
N SER A 298 23.14 -5.30 7.86
CA SER A 298 22.10 -6.34 7.83
C SER A 298 22.40 -7.59 8.64
N LYS A 299 23.68 -7.86 8.95
CA LYS A 299 24.12 -8.97 9.81
C LYS A 299 24.35 -8.52 11.25
N HIS A 300 24.33 -7.22 11.51
CA HIS A 300 24.58 -6.67 12.83
C HIS A 300 23.41 -6.98 13.77
N ALA A 301 23.71 -7.39 15.01
CA ALA A 301 22.70 -7.82 15.99
C ALA A 301 21.64 -6.74 16.30
N LYS A 302 21.99 -5.46 16.13
CA LYS A 302 21.10 -4.31 16.38
C LYS A 302 20.27 -3.87 15.17
N PHE A 303 20.32 -4.56 14.03
CA PHE A 303 19.66 -4.09 12.80
C PHE A 303 18.15 -3.89 12.94
N GLU A 304 17.44 -4.88 13.49
CA GLU A 304 16.00 -4.78 13.72
C GLU A 304 15.65 -3.65 14.69
N GLU A 305 16.47 -3.43 15.72
CA GLU A 305 16.28 -2.35 16.67
C GLU A 305 16.47 -0.97 16.01
N VAL A 306 17.51 -0.81 15.18
CA VAL A 306 17.74 0.43 14.42
C VAL A 306 16.55 0.72 13.50
N LEU A 307 16.08 -0.27 12.74
CA LEU A 307 14.91 -0.11 11.86
C LEU A 307 13.67 0.31 12.65
N LYS A 308 13.39 -0.36 13.78
CA LYS A 308 12.26 -0.03 14.67
C LYS A 308 12.33 1.41 15.18
N ARG A 309 13.50 1.83 15.68
CA ARG A 309 13.70 3.21 16.18
C ARG A 309 13.55 4.26 15.10
N LEU A 310 13.93 3.93 13.87
CA LEU A 310 13.77 4.80 12.70
C LEU A 310 12.37 4.71 12.04
N ARG A 311 11.47 3.85 12.55
CA ARG A 311 10.15 3.57 11.98
C ARG A 311 10.23 3.10 10.51
N LEU A 312 11.27 2.34 10.21
CA LEU A 312 11.50 1.71 8.92
C LEU A 312 11.18 0.22 8.99
N GLN A 313 10.85 -0.35 7.84
CA GLN A 313 10.66 -1.78 7.65
C GLN A 313 11.56 -2.26 6.51
N LYS A 314 11.97 -3.53 6.58
CA LYS A 314 12.73 -4.21 5.52
C LYS A 314 11.92 -5.27 4.80
N ARG A 315 12.20 -5.45 3.50
CA ARG A 315 11.75 -6.58 2.67
C ARG A 315 12.92 -7.08 1.82
N GLY A 316 12.75 -8.26 1.22
CA GLY A 316 13.72 -8.76 0.23
C GLY A 316 13.69 -7.96 -1.08
N THR A 317 14.64 -8.27 -1.96
CA THR A 317 14.96 -7.44 -3.13
C THR A 317 13.85 -7.39 -4.18
N GLY A 318 12.98 -8.39 -4.25
CA GLY A 318 11.81 -8.43 -5.14
C GLY A 318 10.48 -8.06 -4.46
N GLY A 319 10.50 -7.60 -3.21
CA GLY A 319 9.29 -7.25 -2.45
C GLY A 319 8.99 -8.18 -1.28
N VAL A 320 7.72 -8.21 -0.85
CA VAL A 320 7.27 -8.76 0.45
C VAL A 320 7.47 -10.26 0.60
N ASP A 321 7.43 -11.00 -0.51
CA ASP A 321 7.51 -12.46 -0.52
C ASP A 321 8.87 -12.99 -1.01
N THR A 322 9.89 -12.12 -1.04
CA THR A 322 11.22 -12.47 -1.56
C THR A 322 12.29 -12.34 -0.48
N ALA A 323 13.38 -13.10 -0.63
CA ALA A 323 14.56 -12.97 0.22
C ALA A 323 15.44 -11.78 -0.23
N ALA A 324 16.26 -11.26 0.69
CA ALA A 324 17.30 -10.30 0.34
C ALA A 324 18.45 -11.00 -0.38
N VAL A 325 18.95 -10.43 -1.48
CA VAL A 325 20.07 -10.98 -2.25
C VAL A 325 21.31 -10.13 -2.03
N GLY A 326 22.40 -10.77 -1.59
CA GLY A 326 23.73 -10.13 -1.49
C GLY A 326 23.80 -8.91 -0.55
N GLY A 327 23.01 -8.89 0.53
CA GLY A 327 22.97 -7.75 1.45
C GLY A 327 22.17 -6.55 0.93
N THR A 328 21.40 -6.71 -0.14
CA THR A 328 20.51 -5.67 -0.69
C THR A 328 19.10 -5.81 -0.13
N PHE A 329 18.59 -4.74 0.47
CA PHE A 329 17.25 -4.71 1.08
C PHE A 329 16.37 -3.64 0.46
N ASP A 330 15.06 -3.91 0.40
CA ASP A 330 14.02 -2.89 0.22
C ASP A 330 13.71 -2.29 1.60
N ILE A 331 14.19 -1.07 1.84
CA ILE A 331 13.97 -0.31 3.08
C ILE A 331 12.95 0.79 2.82
N SER A 332 11.90 0.85 3.62
CA SER A 332 10.80 1.82 3.46
C SER A 332 10.22 2.25 4.80
N ASN A 333 9.45 3.34 4.83
CA ASN A 333 8.65 3.71 6.01
C ASN A 333 7.71 2.56 6.42
N ALA A 334 7.45 2.41 7.72
CA ALA A 334 6.51 1.42 8.26
C ALA A 334 5.07 1.98 8.40
N ASP A 335 4.97 3.27 8.73
CA ASP A 335 3.70 3.97 8.96
C ASP A 335 3.05 4.50 7.68
N ARG A 336 1.73 4.68 7.69
CA ARG A 336 0.94 5.20 6.56
C ARG A 336 -0.11 6.22 6.99
N LEU A 337 -0.73 5.98 8.14
CA LEU A 337 -1.78 6.80 8.75
C LEU A 337 -1.21 7.63 9.91
N GLY A 338 -1.81 8.79 10.20
CA GLY A 338 -1.33 9.73 11.23
C GLY A 338 -0.12 10.61 10.86
N PHE A 339 0.55 10.34 9.74
CA PHE A 339 1.68 11.13 9.23
C PHE A 339 1.41 11.59 7.80
N SER A 340 1.91 12.75 7.41
CA SER A 340 1.83 13.25 6.04
C SER A 340 2.81 12.57 5.10
N GLU A 341 2.61 12.70 3.79
CA GLU A 341 3.52 12.15 2.79
C GLU A 341 4.93 12.72 2.93
N VAL A 342 5.08 14.03 3.15
CA VAL A 342 6.37 14.67 3.41
C VAL A 342 7.04 14.11 4.68
N GLU A 343 6.30 13.96 5.78
CA GLU A 343 6.85 13.41 7.03
C GLU A 343 7.38 11.99 6.82
N LEU A 344 6.62 11.14 6.13
CA LEU A 344 7.01 9.77 5.83
C LEU A 344 8.24 9.68 4.93
N VAL A 345 8.31 10.51 3.87
CA VAL A 345 9.49 10.55 2.99
C VAL A 345 10.71 11.10 3.72
N GLN A 346 10.55 12.10 4.59
CA GLN A 346 11.63 12.63 5.42
C GLN A 346 12.18 11.55 6.36
N MET A 347 11.32 10.75 7.00
CA MET A 347 11.77 9.61 7.83
C MET A 347 12.64 8.63 7.05
N VAL A 348 12.27 8.33 5.80
CA VAL A 348 13.06 7.46 4.91
C VAL A 348 14.38 8.10 4.54
N VAL A 349 14.39 9.36 4.12
CA VAL A 349 15.62 10.09 3.77
C VAL A 349 16.60 10.08 4.94
N ASP A 350 16.15 10.49 6.13
CA ASP A 350 17.00 10.57 7.32
C ASP A 350 17.51 9.19 7.74
N GLY A 351 16.61 8.20 7.78
CA GLY A 351 16.95 6.86 8.24
C GLY A 351 17.87 6.12 7.27
N VAL A 352 17.70 6.29 5.96
CA VAL A 352 18.61 5.71 4.96
C VAL A 352 19.99 6.35 5.03
N LYS A 353 20.09 7.67 5.22
CA LYS A 353 21.39 8.34 5.42
C LYS A 353 22.14 7.75 6.63
N LEU A 354 21.45 7.57 7.75
CA LEU A 354 22.04 6.97 8.95
C LEU A 354 22.46 5.51 8.74
N LEU A 355 21.62 4.70 8.07
CA LEU A 355 21.96 3.31 7.75
C LEU A 355 23.22 3.20 6.86
N VAL A 356 23.38 4.10 5.89
CA VAL A 356 24.59 4.16 5.05
C VAL A 356 25.81 4.61 5.86
N GLU A 357 25.65 5.54 6.79
CA GLU A 357 26.74 5.93 7.70
C GLU A 357 27.19 4.77 8.60
N MET A 358 26.23 4.04 9.17
CA MET A 358 26.49 2.83 9.95
C MET A 358 27.21 1.77 9.11
N GLU A 359 26.76 1.52 7.88
CA GLU A 359 27.42 0.59 6.96
C GLU A 359 28.88 0.99 6.70
N LYS A 360 29.14 2.26 6.40
CA LYS A 360 30.49 2.81 6.18
C LYS A 360 31.41 2.66 7.39
N LYS A 361 30.88 2.77 8.62
CA LYS A 361 31.66 2.51 9.84
C LYS A 361 32.00 1.03 9.97
N LEU A 362 31.01 0.15 9.76
CA LEU A 362 31.20 -1.30 9.84
C LEU A 362 32.17 -1.82 8.79
N GLU A 363 32.17 -1.28 7.57
CA GLU A 363 33.16 -1.58 6.52
C GLU A 363 34.60 -1.30 6.96
N LYS A 364 34.80 -0.33 7.86
CA LYS A 364 36.09 0.04 8.45
C LYS A 364 36.39 -0.69 9.76
N GLY A 365 35.53 -1.62 10.19
CA GLY A 365 35.64 -2.32 11.47
C GLY A 365 35.39 -1.42 12.69
N GLN A 366 34.67 -0.31 12.53
CA GLN A 366 34.36 0.63 13.61
C GLN A 366 33.01 0.30 14.27
N SER A 367 32.88 0.61 15.57
CA SER A 367 31.59 0.49 16.28
C SER A 367 30.58 1.53 15.79
N ILE A 368 29.29 1.17 15.85
CA ILE A 368 28.13 2.02 15.54
C ILE A 368 27.30 2.37 16.79
N ASP A 369 27.79 2.04 17.99
CA ASP A 369 27.03 2.23 19.22
C ASP A 369 26.71 3.70 19.49
N ASP A 370 27.58 4.61 19.06
CA ASP A 370 27.41 6.06 19.13
C ASP A 370 26.40 6.61 18.11
N LEU A 371 26.05 5.82 17.08
CA LEU A 371 25.09 6.17 16.04
C LEU A 371 23.68 5.65 16.31
N MET A 372 23.45 4.95 17.43
CA MET A 372 22.14 4.38 17.73
C MET A 372 21.08 5.50 17.84
N PRO A 373 20.06 5.51 16.96
CA PRO A 373 19.06 6.57 16.96
C PRO A 373 18.18 6.50 18.20
N ALA A 374 17.59 7.63 18.61
CA ALA A 374 16.48 7.63 19.55
C ALA A 374 15.23 7.01 18.89
N GLN A 375 14.27 6.54 19.69
CA GLN A 375 12.98 6.09 19.18
C GLN A 375 12.22 7.29 18.60
N LYS A 376 11.89 7.23 17.30
CA LYS A 376 11.00 8.19 16.63
C LYS A 376 9.53 7.87 16.88
#